data_AF-L7PH51-F1
#
_entry.id   AF-L7PH51-F1
#
_cell.length_a   1.000
_cell.length_b   1.000
_cell.length_c   1.000
_cell.angle_alpha   90.00
_cell.angle_beta   90.00
_cell.angle_gamma   90.00
#
_symmetry.space_group_name_H-M   'P 1'
#
loop_
_entity.id
_entity.type
_entity.pdbx_description
1 polymer ?
#
loop_
_entity_poly.entity_id
_entity_poly.type
_entity_poly.pdbx_seq_one_letter_code
_entity_poly.pdbx_strand_id
1 'polypeptide(L)'
;MSQSLRFTKLYKFLFEDPTFKTLPAKAKLLYALISERQSLSKANAKQHGIQSQFIDNEGRLFSIYTNQELMSKPTVIKLKKQLIEFGLLEDVRLGNNQPNRLYPKKPYDNYFYAYDVDEFYRLPHALFENPKYQSLAAESIIAYAIYLSRYEYSIYKNHFSDENGAVYCCFSNDNMANILDVSTRKVERIKKELIVSSLMINKRASFGKSNRLYISLPKASDDKEVKKCRTSYTYFSYTGSVAKLEKHLISFFIISVLV
;
A
#
# COMPACT_ATOMS: atom_id res chain seq x y z
N MET A 1 -15.11 5.64 19.74
CA MET A 1 -14.43 6.29 18.60
C MET A 1 -14.08 5.23 17.57
N SER A 2 -14.63 5.29 16.35
CA SER A 2 -14.23 4.35 15.30
C SER A 2 -12.80 4.65 14.89
N GLN A 3 -11.88 3.70 15.01
CA GLN A 3 -10.53 3.85 14.50
C GLN A 3 -10.59 4.11 12.99
N SER A 4 -9.98 5.22 12.54
CA SER A 4 -9.90 5.56 11.12
C SER A 4 -8.94 4.60 10.42
N LEU A 5 -9.42 3.87 9.42
CA LEU A 5 -8.59 2.98 8.61
C LEU A 5 -7.85 3.77 7.53
N ARG A 6 -6.53 3.58 7.46
CA ARG A 6 -5.68 4.14 6.39
C ARG A 6 -5.62 3.18 5.20
N PHE A 7 -5.55 3.75 4.00
CA PHE A 7 -5.47 2.99 2.74
C PHE A 7 -4.30 3.44 1.87
N THR A 8 -3.64 2.46 1.26
CA THR A 8 -2.65 2.61 0.20
C THR A 8 -3.32 2.49 -1.18
N LYS A 9 -2.76 3.15 -2.19
CA LYS A 9 -3.17 2.98 -3.59
C LYS A 9 -2.51 1.74 -4.18
N LEU A 10 -3.31 0.78 -4.61
CA LEU A 10 -2.86 -0.34 -5.43
C LEU A 10 -3.30 -0.09 -6.88
N TYR A 11 -2.41 0.46 -7.70
CA TYR A 11 -2.73 0.92 -9.05
C TYR A 11 -3.21 -0.20 -9.97
N LYS A 12 -4.24 0.09 -10.78
CA LYS A 12 -4.89 -0.90 -11.66
C LYS A 12 -4.05 -1.29 -12.87
N PHE A 13 -3.20 -0.39 -13.37
CA PHE A 13 -2.31 -0.68 -14.51
C PHE A 13 -1.43 -1.93 -14.26
N LEU A 14 -1.12 -2.24 -13.00
CA LEU A 14 -0.37 -3.44 -12.61
C LEU A 14 -1.09 -4.77 -12.96
N PHE A 15 -2.40 -4.71 -13.21
CA PHE A 15 -3.24 -5.86 -13.54
C PHE A 15 -3.83 -5.78 -14.95
N GLU A 16 -3.90 -4.58 -15.52
CA GLU A 16 -4.56 -4.31 -16.80
C GLU A 16 -3.58 -4.21 -17.97
N ASP A 17 -2.42 -3.59 -17.77
CA ASP A 17 -1.38 -3.53 -18.79
C ASP A 17 -0.68 -4.90 -18.91
N PRO A 18 -0.65 -5.53 -20.10
CA PRO A 18 0.06 -6.78 -20.34
C PRO A 18 1.54 -6.77 -19.90
N THR A 19 2.21 -5.63 -20.02
CA THR A 19 3.58 -5.39 -19.59
C THR A 19 3.72 -5.69 -18.10
N PHE A 20 2.91 -5.06 -17.25
CA PHE A 20 3.03 -5.19 -15.79
C PHE A 20 2.26 -6.37 -15.21
N LYS A 21 1.35 -6.98 -15.99
CA LYS A 21 0.55 -8.13 -15.55
C LYS A 21 1.42 -9.30 -15.10
N THR A 22 2.54 -9.55 -15.78
CA THR A 22 3.51 -10.62 -15.47
C THR A 22 4.28 -10.40 -14.16
N LEU A 23 4.22 -9.20 -13.58
CA LEU A 23 4.92 -8.86 -12.35
C LEU A 23 4.39 -9.70 -11.16
N PRO A 24 5.25 -10.26 -10.29
CA PRO A 24 4.79 -11.03 -9.15
C PRO A 24 3.91 -10.22 -8.18
N ALA A 25 2.92 -10.86 -7.56
CA ALA A 25 2.02 -10.24 -6.58
C ALA A 25 2.77 -9.47 -5.48
N LYS A 26 3.84 -10.05 -4.93
CA LYS A 26 4.69 -9.39 -3.92
C LYS A 26 5.36 -8.11 -4.44
N ALA A 27 5.75 -8.07 -5.71
CA ALA A 27 6.36 -6.87 -6.31
C ALA A 27 5.30 -5.78 -6.54
N LYS A 28 4.08 -6.15 -6.96
CA LYS A 28 2.93 -5.23 -7.07
C LYS A 28 2.60 -4.58 -5.72
N LEU A 29 2.56 -5.37 -4.63
CA LEU A 29 2.38 -4.85 -3.28
C LEU A 29 3.54 -3.95 -2.83
N LEU A 30 4.78 -4.35 -3.11
CA LEU A 30 5.95 -3.53 -2.80
C LEU A 30 5.88 -2.17 -3.49
N TYR A 31 5.52 -2.13 -4.77
CA TYR A 31 5.33 -0.89 -5.51
C TYR A 31 4.27 0.01 -4.87
N ALA A 32 3.11 -0.58 -4.51
CA ALA A 32 2.03 0.14 -3.82
C ALA A 32 2.54 0.80 -2.52
N LEU A 33 3.26 0.05 -1.67
CA LEU A 33 3.83 0.57 -0.42
C LEU A 33 4.84 1.70 -0.68
N ILE A 34 5.80 1.52 -1.60
CA ILE A 34 6.84 2.54 -1.85
C ILE A 34 6.21 3.82 -2.43
N SER A 35 5.26 3.70 -3.35
CA SER A 35 4.55 4.84 -3.95
C SER A 35 3.75 5.66 -2.92
N GLU A 36 3.25 5.00 -1.89
CA GLU A 36 2.51 5.66 -0.82
C GLU A 36 3.42 6.46 0.10
N ARG A 37 4.59 5.92 0.47
CA ARG A 37 5.56 6.66 1.27
C ARG A 37 6.02 7.92 0.54
N GLN A 38 6.17 7.86 -0.79
CA GLN A 38 6.43 9.05 -1.59
C GLN A 38 5.27 10.06 -1.52
N SER A 39 4.02 9.61 -1.46
CA SER A 39 2.86 10.49 -1.27
C SER A 39 2.87 11.19 0.10
N LEU A 40 3.36 10.52 1.15
CA LEU A 40 3.61 11.15 2.45
C LEU A 40 4.76 12.17 2.37
N SER A 41 5.84 11.86 1.64
CA SER A 41 6.92 12.82 1.37
C SER A 41 6.40 14.05 0.62
N LYS A 42 5.48 13.89 -0.34
CA LYS A 42 4.79 15.01 -1.03
C LYS A 42 4.02 15.89 -0.05
N ALA A 43 3.27 15.28 0.87
CA ALA A 43 2.50 16.02 1.88
C ALA A 43 3.43 16.82 2.82
N ASN A 44 4.51 16.21 3.29
CA ASN A 44 5.53 16.90 4.10
C ASN A 44 6.22 18.04 3.33
N ALA A 45 6.56 17.82 2.06
CA ALA A 45 7.14 18.85 1.20
C ALA A 45 6.21 20.05 0.98
N LYS A 46 4.90 19.83 0.86
CA LYS A 46 3.90 20.91 0.80
C LYS A 46 3.86 21.74 2.09
N GLN A 47 4.09 21.11 3.25
CA GLN A 47 4.06 21.78 4.55
C GLN A 47 5.37 22.49 4.89
N HIS A 48 6.52 21.92 4.53
CA HIS A 48 7.86 22.39 4.94
C HIS A 48 8.74 22.90 3.79
N GLY A 49 8.25 22.91 2.56
CA GLY A 49 9.01 23.34 1.37
C GLY A 49 10.21 22.46 1.04
N ILE A 50 11.23 23.06 0.42
CA ILE A 50 12.46 22.41 -0.06
C ILE A 50 13.32 21.82 1.08
N GLN A 51 13.06 22.20 2.33
CA GLN A 51 13.77 21.68 3.52
C GLN A 51 13.31 20.28 3.95
N SER A 52 12.38 19.64 3.21
CA SER A 52 11.90 18.31 3.58
C SER A 52 13.03 17.27 3.47
N GLN A 53 13.14 16.41 4.50
CA GLN A 53 14.17 15.36 4.60
C GLN A 53 14.17 14.34 3.43
N PHE A 54 13.14 14.36 2.57
CA PHE A 54 12.91 13.37 1.52
C PHE A 54 12.95 13.96 0.09
N ILE A 55 13.60 15.12 -0.07
CA ILE A 55 13.88 15.75 -1.38
C ILE A 55 15.39 15.68 -1.65
N ASP A 56 15.79 15.25 -2.85
CA ASP A 56 17.18 15.32 -3.27
C ASP A 56 17.55 16.69 -3.87
N ASN A 57 18.83 16.86 -4.24
CA ASN A 57 19.34 18.14 -4.76
C ASN A 57 18.67 18.58 -6.08
N GLU A 58 18.01 17.66 -6.80
CA GLU A 58 17.28 17.91 -8.04
C GLU A 58 15.78 18.19 -7.80
N GLY A 59 15.34 18.22 -6.54
CA GLY A 59 13.93 18.40 -6.20
C GLY A 59 13.11 17.10 -6.29
N ARG A 60 13.73 15.95 -6.53
CA ARG A 60 13.02 14.67 -6.66
C ARG A 60 12.72 14.08 -5.29
N LEU A 61 11.49 13.59 -5.14
CA LEU A 61 11.06 12.95 -3.91
C LEU A 61 11.49 11.49 -3.87
N PHE A 62 12.20 11.11 -2.82
CA PHE A 62 12.62 9.73 -2.58
C PHE A 62 11.97 9.14 -1.32
N SER A 63 11.94 7.81 -1.28
CA SER A 63 11.58 7.03 -0.09
C SER A 63 12.81 6.31 0.43
N ILE A 64 13.00 6.34 1.76
CA ILE A 64 13.96 5.49 2.45
C ILE A 64 13.19 4.31 3.03
N TYR A 65 13.60 3.08 2.78
CA TYR A 65 13.05 1.93 3.49
C TYR A 65 14.16 1.17 4.20
N THR A 66 13.94 0.90 5.48
CA THR A 66 14.76 -0.08 6.17
C THR A 66 14.31 -1.48 5.73
N ASN A 67 15.25 -2.41 5.58
CA ASN A 67 14.92 -3.78 5.18
C ASN A 67 14.01 -4.50 6.19
N GLN A 68 13.83 -3.96 7.39
CA GLN A 68 12.95 -4.50 8.44
C GLN A 68 11.48 -4.10 8.25
N GLU A 69 11.19 -3.01 7.54
CA GLU A 69 9.82 -2.47 7.39
C GLU A 69 9.01 -3.13 6.28
N LEU A 70 9.66 -3.81 5.33
CA LEU A 70 9.00 -4.27 4.10
C LEU A 70 8.70 -5.78 4.10
N MET A 71 9.71 -6.64 4.22
CA MET A 71 9.66 -8.12 4.19
C MET A 71 11.05 -8.68 4.57
N SER A 72 11.24 -10.01 4.56
CA SER A 72 12.59 -10.62 4.72
C SER A 72 13.62 -10.10 3.69
N LYS A 73 14.84 -9.82 4.16
CA LYS A 73 15.93 -9.17 3.40
C LYS A 73 16.18 -9.72 1.97
N PRO A 74 16.34 -11.04 1.73
CA PRO A 74 16.64 -11.54 0.39
C PRO A 74 15.48 -11.34 -0.60
N THR A 75 14.25 -11.40 -0.08
CA THR A 75 13.04 -11.21 -0.88
C THR A 75 12.94 -9.79 -1.40
N VAL A 76 13.17 -8.79 -0.54
CA VAL A 76 13.06 -7.37 -0.92
C VAL A 76 14.04 -7.00 -2.03
N ILE A 77 15.28 -7.48 -1.96
CA ILE A 77 16.30 -7.20 -3.00
C ILE A 77 15.86 -7.73 -4.36
N LYS A 78 15.35 -8.97 -4.40
CA LYS A 78 14.84 -9.58 -5.65
C LYS A 78 13.67 -8.76 -6.22
N LEU A 79 12.71 -8.38 -5.38
CA LEU A 79 11.54 -7.62 -5.80
C LEU A 79 11.93 -6.21 -6.31
N LYS A 80 12.88 -5.53 -5.64
CA LYS A 80 13.40 -4.24 -6.11
C LYS A 80 14.03 -4.35 -7.49
N LYS A 81 14.88 -5.37 -7.72
CA LYS A 81 15.48 -5.61 -9.04
C LYS A 81 14.42 -5.81 -10.12
N GLN A 82 13.36 -6.57 -9.83
CA GLN A 82 12.24 -6.73 -10.76
C GLN A 82 11.55 -5.38 -11.03
N LEU A 83 11.25 -4.58 -10.01
CA LEU A 83 10.65 -3.26 -10.22
C LEU A 83 11.54 -2.33 -11.06
N ILE A 84 12.86 -2.39 -10.90
CA ILE A 84 13.82 -1.63 -11.71
C ILE A 84 13.79 -2.10 -13.17
N GLU A 85 13.79 -3.41 -13.40
CA GLU A 85 13.74 -4.02 -14.74
C GLU A 85 12.48 -3.62 -15.51
N PHE A 86 11.33 -3.55 -14.84
CA PHE A 86 10.07 -3.05 -15.41
C PHE A 86 9.99 -1.51 -15.46
N GLY A 87 11.04 -0.79 -15.08
CA GLY A 87 11.07 0.68 -15.13
C GLY A 87 10.20 1.37 -14.08
N LEU A 88 9.71 0.66 -13.07
CA LEU A 88 8.83 1.18 -12.01
C LEU A 88 9.58 1.75 -10.80
N LEU A 89 10.90 1.54 -10.72
CA LEU A 89 11.71 1.96 -9.57
C LEU A 89 13.12 2.38 -9.99
N GLU A 90 13.61 3.48 -9.44
CA GLU A 90 15.04 3.81 -9.38
C GLU A 90 15.59 3.52 -7.97
N ASP A 91 16.77 2.93 -7.89
CA ASP A 91 17.47 2.67 -6.63
C ASP A 91 18.86 3.31 -6.69
N VAL A 92 19.05 4.41 -5.94
CA VAL A 92 20.30 5.18 -5.88
C VAL A 92 21.05 4.85 -4.60
N ARG A 93 22.28 4.34 -4.76
CA ARG A 93 23.18 4.03 -3.65
C ARG A 93 23.95 5.28 -3.21
N LEU A 94 23.91 5.58 -1.91
CA LEU A 94 24.60 6.74 -1.33
C LEU A 94 26.00 6.42 -0.77
N GLY A 95 26.33 5.15 -0.58
CA GLY A 95 27.57 4.73 0.09
C GLY A 95 27.52 4.88 1.62
N ASN A 96 28.67 4.74 2.31
CA ASN A 96 28.86 4.99 3.75
C ASN A 96 27.81 4.37 4.69
N ASN A 97 27.35 3.13 4.40
CA ASN A 97 26.32 2.42 5.15
C ASN A 97 24.97 3.17 5.25
N GLN A 98 24.72 4.14 4.37
CA GLN A 98 23.45 4.83 4.28
C GLN A 98 22.43 3.99 3.50
N PRO A 99 21.14 4.03 3.87
CA PRO A 99 20.10 3.35 3.12
C PRO A 99 19.95 3.97 1.73
N ASN A 100 19.67 3.13 0.73
CA ASN A 100 19.47 3.59 -0.63
C ASN A 100 18.25 4.50 -0.76
N ARG A 101 18.33 5.49 -1.66
CA ARG A 101 17.17 6.32 -2.04
C ARG A 101 16.38 5.59 -3.11
N LEU A 102 15.08 5.42 -2.86
CA LEU A 102 14.16 4.76 -3.78
C LEU A 102 13.24 5.80 -4.42
N TYR A 103 13.17 5.80 -5.75
CA TYR A 103 12.31 6.69 -6.51
C TYR A 103 11.29 5.87 -7.29
N PRO A 104 10.04 5.77 -6.82
CA PRO A 104 8.95 5.20 -7.61
C PRO A 104 8.78 5.98 -8.91
N LYS A 105 8.72 5.26 -10.02
CA LYS A 105 8.42 5.84 -11.34
C LYS A 105 6.98 5.54 -11.71
N LYS A 106 6.35 6.46 -12.44
CA LYS A 106 5.13 6.18 -13.17
C LYS A 106 5.54 5.62 -14.54
N PRO A 107 4.83 4.60 -15.06
CA PRO A 107 5.20 3.99 -16.34
C PRO A 107 4.93 4.89 -17.56
N TYR A 108 4.09 5.92 -17.41
CA TYR A 108 3.54 6.72 -18.49
C TYR A 108 3.74 8.22 -18.24
N ASP A 109 4.97 8.72 -18.31
CA ASP A 109 5.23 10.15 -18.10
C ASP A 109 5.27 10.96 -19.41
N ASN A 110 5.30 10.29 -20.57
CA ASN A 110 5.51 10.94 -21.88
C ASN A 110 4.23 11.24 -22.66
N TYR A 111 3.19 10.39 -22.54
CA TYR A 111 1.95 10.48 -23.33
C TYR A 111 0.77 9.89 -22.52
N PHE A 112 -0.47 10.22 -22.91
CA PHE A 112 -1.66 9.55 -22.41
C PHE A 112 -1.79 8.14 -23.01
N TYR A 113 -1.62 7.09 -22.21
CA TYR A 113 -1.84 5.70 -22.64
C TYR A 113 -3.21 5.20 -22.22
N ALA A 114 -3.69 4.15 -22.89
CA ALA A 114 -4.98 3.52 -22.57
C ALA A 114 -5.08 3.04 -21.11
N TYR A 115 -3.94 2.69 -20.50
CA TYR A 115 -3.83 2.26 -19.11
C TYR A 115 -3.28 3.36 -18.18
N ASP A 116 -3.03 4.56 -18.70
CA ASP A 116 -2.57 5.75 -17.96
C ASP A 116 -3.71 6.48 -17.27
N VAL A 117 -4.56 5.71 -16.59
CA VAL A 117 -5.59 6.26 -15.72
C VAL A 117 -5.08 6.06 -14.29
N ASP A 118 -5.11 7.12 -13.48
CA ASP A 118 -4.76 7.12 -12.05
C ASP A 118 -5.80 6.33 -11.21
N GLU A 119 -6.32 5.22 -11.74
CA GLU A 119 -7.22 4.28 -11.08
C GLU A 119 -6.46 3.33 -10.16
N PHE A 120 -7.02 3.09 -8.99
CA PHE A 120 -6.44 2.22 -7.98
C PHE A 120 -7.51 1.48 -7.20
N TYR A 121 -7.14 0.31 -6.70
CA TYR A 121 -7.83 -0.35 -5.60
C TYR A 121 -7.39 0.27 -4.27
N ARG A 122 -8.33 0.45 -3.34
CA ARG A 122 -8.01 0.83 -1.96
C ARG A 122 -7.49 -0.38 -1.21
N LEU A 123 -6.27 -0.30 -0.70
CA LEU A 123 -5.61 -1.37 0.03
C LEU A 123 -5.43 -0.97 1.50
N PRO A 124 -6.14 -1.58 2.46
CA PRO A 124 -6.02 -1.17 3.86
C PRO A 124 -4.65 -1.48 4.47
N HIS A 125 -4.10 -0.51 5.20
CA HIS A 125 -2.84 -0.64 5.95
C HIS A 125 -2.87 -1.73 7.01
N ALA A 126 -4.03 -1.89 7.66
CA ALA A 126 -4.20 -2.83 8.75
C ALA A 126 -3.83 -4.27 8.36
N LEU A 127 -3.90 -4.64 7.07
CA LEU A 127 -3.49 -5.95 6.56
C LEU A 127 -1.99 -6.23 6.70
N PHE A 128 -1.17 -5.18 6.78
CA PHE A 128 0.29 -5.28 6.96
C PHE A 128 0.73 -5.09 8.42
N GLU A 129 -0.07 -4.38 9.21
CA GLU A 129 0.28 -3.97 10.58
C GLU A 129 -0.24 -4.94 11.64
N ASN A 130 -1.48 -5.41 11.48
CA ASN A 130 -2.13 -6.26 12.48
C ASN A 130 -1.63 -7.71 12.36
N PRO A 131 -1.05 -8.31 13.42
CA PRO A 131 -0.56 -9.69 13.41
C PRO A 131 -1.60 -10.73 12.97
N LYS A 132 -2.90 -10.46 13.14
CA LYS A 132 -4.00 -11.31 12.66
C LYS A 132 -3.89 -11.63 11.16
N TYR A 133 -3.34 -10.72 10.37
CA TYR A 133 -3.26 -10.83 8.91
C TYR A 133 -1.86 -11.20 8.41
N GLN A 134 -0.89 -11.42 9.30
CA GLN A 134 0.49 -11.72 8.93
C GLN A 134 0.65 -13.03 8.14
N SER A 135 -0.29 -13.97 8.33
CA SER A 135 -0.32 -15.24 7.59
C SER A 135 -0.88 -15.11 6.17
N LEU A 136 -1.40 -13.94 5.77
CA LEU A 136 -1.99 -13.76 4.46
C LEU A 136 -0.93 -13.80 3.35
N ALA A 137 -1.24 -14.55 2.29
CA ALA A 137 -0.47 -14.52 1.06
C ALA A 137 -0.63 -13.17 0.33
N ALA A 138 0.39 -12.77 -0.43
CA ALA A 138 0.36 -11.53 -1.19
C ALA A 138 -0.80 -11.49 -2.19
N GLU A 139 -1.07 -12.60 -2.85
CA GLU A 139 -2.22 -12.77 -3.75
C GLU A 139 -3.55 -12.60 -3.00
N SER A 140 -3.64 -13.05 -1.75
CA SER A 140 -4.83 -12.92 -0.92
C SER A 140 -5.08 -11.46 -0.50
N ILE A 141 -4.01 -10.73 -0.16
CA ILE A 141 -4.07 -9.29 0.13
C ILE A 141 -4.53 -8.49 -1.11
N ILE A 142 -3.98 -8.79 -2.29
CA ILE A 142 -4.41 -8.15 -3.55
C ILE A 142 -5.87 -8.49 -3.85
N ALA A 143 -6.24 -9.77 -3.77
CA ALA A 143 -7.60 -10.21 -4.04
C ALA A 143 -8.61 -9.52 -3.13
N TYR A 144 -8.27 -9.34 -1.85
CA TYR A 144 -9.08 -8.59 -0.91
C TYR A 144 -9.34 -7.16 -1.38
N ALA A 145 -8.31 -6.43 -1.83
CA ALA A 145 -8.48 -5.05 -2.33
C ALA A 145 -9.41 -4.97 -3.55
N ILE A 146 -9.33 -5.97 -4.45
CA ILE A 146 -10.23 -6.07 -5.61
C ILE A 146 -11.68 -6.38 -5.16
N TYR A 147 -11.86 -7.34 -4.25
CA TYR A 147 -13.19 -7.65 -3.70
C TYR A 147 -13.80 -6.45 -2.96
N LEU A 148 -12.99 -5.72 -2.19
CA LEU A 148 -13.41 -4.50 -1.51
C LEU A 148 -13.89 -3.45 -2.50
N SER A 149 -13.16 -3.21 -3.59
CA SER A 149 -13.61 -2.29 -4.65
C SER A 149 -14.94 -2.72 -5.29
N ARG A 150 -15.15 -4.03 -5.52
CA ARG A 150 -16.43 -4.56 -6.03
C ARG A 150 -17.57 -4.41 -5.02
N TYR A 151 -17.28 -4.58 -3.74
CA TYR A 151 -18.23 -4.36 -2.66
C TYR A 151 -18.62 -2.88 -2.53
N GLU A 152 -17.65 -1.97 -2.59
CA GLU A 152 -17.87 -0.53 -2.59
C GLU A 152 -18.73 -0.08 -3.78
N TYR A 153 -18.51 -0.67 -4.97
CA TYR A 153 -19.39 -0.44 -6.12
C TYR A 153 -20.83 -0.90 -5.86
N SER A 154 -20.99 -2.03 -5.16
CA SER A 154 -22.30 -2.58 -4.81
C SER A 154 -23.04 -1.68 -3.81
N ILE A 155 -22.32 -1.09 -2.85
CA ILE A 155 -22.84 -0.05 -1.96
C ILE A 155 -23.29 1.17 -2.78
N TYR A 156 -22.41 1.69 -3.63
CA TYR A 156 -22.68 2.90 -4.41
C TYR A 156 -23.91 2.76 -5.31
N LYS A 157 -24.11 1.59 -5.92
CA LYS A 157 -25.27 1.32 -6.78
C LYS A 157 -26.54 0.94 -6.00
N ASN A 158 -26.43 0.54 -4.73
CA ASN A 158 -27.55 0.14 -3.86
C ASN A 158 -28.48 -0.94 -4.45
N HIS A 159 -27.97 -1.81 -5.35
CA HIS A 159 -28.77 -2.86 -6.01
C HIS A 159 -28.54 -4.27 -5.44
N PHE A 160 -27.50 -4.46 -4.62
CA PHE A 160 -27.11 -5.77 -4.11
C PHE A 160 -27.21 -5.83 -2.59
N SER A 161 -28.43 -5.96 -2.09
CA SER A 161 -28.75 -6.19 -0.67
C SER A 161 -29.51 -7.50 -0.51
N ASP A 162 -29.29 -8.18 0.62
CA ASP A 162 -30.09 -9.35 0.98
C ASP A 162 -31.36 -8.96 1.75
N GLU A 163 -32.13 -9.98 2.16
CA GLU A 163 -33.40 -9.82 2.89
C GLU A 163 -33.24 -9.07 4.21
N ASN A 164 -32.05 -9.05 4.80
CA ASN A 164 -31.75 -8.33 6.04
C ASN A 164 -31.20 -6.92 5.78
N GLY A 165 -31.18 -6.48 4.52
CA GLY A 165 -30.57 -5.21 4.10
C GLY A 165 -29.05 -5.23 4.08
N ALA A 166 -28.41 -6.39 4.27
CA ALA A 166 -26.94 -6.48 4.23
C ALA A 166 -26.46 -6.45 2.78
N VAL A 167 -25.57 -5.51 2.48
CA VAL A 167 -24.96 -5.38 1.15
C VAL A 167 -24.01 -6.54 0.89
N TYR A 168 -23.99 -7.03 -0.35
CA TYR A 168 -23.03 -8.02 -0.82
C TYR A 168 -22.56 -7.65 -2.23
N CYS A 169 -21.51 -8.31 -2.71
CA CYS A 169 -21.12 -8.27 -4.12
C CYS A 169 -21.13 -9.67 -4.75
N CYS A 170 -21.29 -9.70 -6.08
CA CYS A 170 -21.14 -10.91 -6.87
C CYS A 170 -19.89 -10.77 -7.74
N PHE A 171 -19.00 -11.76 -7.65
CA PHE A 171 -17.77 -11.78 -8.45
C PHE A 171 -17.36 -13.21 -8.76
N SER A 172 -17.27 -13.52 -10.07
CA SER A 172 -16.94 -14.86 -10.54
C SER A 172 -15.50 -15.24 -10.22
N ASN A 173 -15.26 -16.54 -10.03
CA ASN A 173 -13.90 -17.04 -9.84
C ASN A 173 -13.05 -16.81 -11.09
N ASP A 174 -13.65 -16.90 -12.28
CA ASP A 174 -12.97 -16.70 -13.57
C ASP A 174 -12.50 -15.25 -13.72
N ASN A 175 -13.32 -14.26 -13.35
CA ASN A 175 -12.90 -12.86 -13.40
C ASN A 175 -11.74 -12.59 -12.45
N MET A 176 -11.79 -13.14 -11.22
CA MET A 176 -10.68 -12.99 -10.27
C MET A 176 -9.41 -13.70 -10.77
N ALA A 177 -9.56 -14.91 -11.33
CA ALA A 177 -8.48 -15.69 -11.91
C ALA A 177 -7.78 -14.90 -13.03
N ASN A 178 -8.56 -14.29 -13.93
CA ASN A 178 -8.05 -13.51 -15.05
C ASN A 178 -7.29 -12.24 -14.62
N ILE A 179 -7.77 -11.54 -13.58
CA ILE A 179 -7.12 -10.33 -13.04
C ILE A 179 -5.81 -10.67 -12.33
N LEU A 180 -5.82 -11.73 -11.51
CA LEU A 180 -4.64 -12.14 -10.74
C LEU A 180 -3.64 -12.98 -11.54
N ASP A 181 -4.03 -13.45 -12.73
CA ASP A 181 -3.28 -14.40 -13.55
C ASP A 181 -3.00 -15.72 -12.80
N VAL A 182 -4.04 -16.30 -12.21
CA VAL A 182 -3.97 -17.54 -11.43
C VAL A 182 -5.10 -18.49 -11.79
N SER A 183 -4.97 -19.77 -11.45
CA SER A 183 -6.06 -20.73 -11.66
C SER A 183 -7.27 -20.46 -10.76
N THR A 184 -8.46 -20.81 -11.23
CA THR A 184 -9.70 -20.74 -10.44
C THR A 184 -9.61 -21.52 -9.12
N ARG A 185 -8.89 -22.65 -9.12
CA ARG A 185 -8.58 -23.44 -7.90
C ARG A 185 -7.75 -22.63 -6.89
N LYS A 186 -6.83 -21.79 -7.34
CA LYS A 186 -6.08 -20.88 -6.47
C LYS A 186 -6.99 -19.78 -5.92
N VAL A 187 -7.92 -19.25 -6.71
CA VAL A 187 -8.93 -18.29 -6.25
C VAL A 187 -9.79 -18.87 -5.12
N GLU A 188 -10.20 -20.14 -5.20
CA GLU A 188 -10.93 -20.79 -4.13
C GLU A 188 -10.12 -20.91 -2.82
N ARG A 189 -8.82 -21.20 -2.93
CA ARG A 189 -7.90 -21.21 -1.77
C ARG A 189 -7.80 -19.82 -1.16
N ILE A 190 -7.66 -18.78 -1.97
CA ILE A 190 -7.65 -17.37 -1.53
C ILE A 190 -8.96 -17.03 -0.80
N LYS A 191 -10.12 -17.40 -1.35
CA LYS A 191 -11.41 -17.18 -0.68
C LYS A 191 -11.46 -17.85 0.70
N LYS A 192 -10.99 -19.10 0.82
CA LYS A 192 -10.92 -19.81 2.10
C LYS A 192 -10.03 -19.08 3.11
N GLU A 193 -8.89 -18.58 2.67
CA GLU A 193 -7.96 -17.80 3.50
C GLU A 193 -8.61 -16.52 4.03
N LEU A 194 -9.28 -15.76 3.15
CA LEU A 194 -9.99 -14.54 3.54
C LEU A 194 -11.17 -14.81 4.51
N ILE A 195 -11.84 -15.95 4.37
CA ILE A 195 -12.90 -16.38 5.28
C ILE A 195 -12.31 -16.69 6.67
N VAL A 196 -11.22 -17.45 6.73
CA VAL A 196 -10.53 -17.78 8.00
C VAL A 196 -10.06 -16.51 8.71
N SER A 197 -9.55 -15.51 7.98
CA SER A 197 -9.14 -14.22 8.54
C SER A 197 -10.30 -13.27 8.89
N SER A 198 -11.55 -13.70 8.71
CA SER A 198 -12.76 -12.89 8.93
C SER A 198 -12.83 -11.61 8.08
N LEU A 199 -12.24 -11.63 6.88
CA LEU A 199 -12.28 -10.53 5.92
C LEU A 199 -13.40 -10.69 4.89
N MET A 200 -13.94 -11.91 4.76
CA MET A 200 -14.97 -12.26 3.80
C MET A 200 -15.94 -13.30 4.38
N ILE A 201 -17.22 -13.19 4.05
CA ILE A 201 -18.20 -14.27 4.17
C ILE A 201 -18.66 -14.63 2.76
N ASN A 202 -18.64 -15.92 2.44
CA ASN A 202 -19.05 -16.45 1.14
C ASN A 202 -20.30 -17.31 1.31
N LYS A 203 -21.49 -16.72 1.07
CA LYS A 203 -22.77 -17.42 1.16
C LYS A 203 -23.08 -18.05 -0.19
N ARG A 204 -23.12 -19.39 -0.24
CA ARG A 204 -23.51 -20.12 -1.44
C ARG A 204 -24.93 -19.72 -1.83
N ALA A 205 -25.11 -19.41 -3.11
CA ALA A 205 -26.43 -19.15 -3.66
C ALA A 205 -27.08 -20.44 -4.14
N SER A 206 -28.39 -20.37 -4.43
CA SER A 206 -29.10 -21.45 -5.08
C SER A 206 -28.56 -21.73 -6.49
N PHE A 207 -28.88 -22.91 -7.01
CA PHE A 207 -28.43 -23.36 -8.33
C PHE A 207 -28.66 -22.29 -9.42
N GLY A 208 -27.63 -22.03 -10.23
CA GLY A 208 -27.65 -21.02 -11.29
C GLY A 208 -27.37 -19.58 -10.85
N LYS A 209 -27.24 -19.29 -9.54
CA LYS A 209 -26.89 -17.95 -9.04
C LYS A 209 -25.44 -17.91 -8.54
N SER A 210 -24.77 -16.78 -8.76
CA SER A 210 -23.43 -16.55 -8.20
C SER A 210 -23.51 -16.40 -6.68
N ASN A 211 -22.49 -16.89 -5.97
CA ASN A 211 -22.40 -16.73 -4.53
C ASN A 211 -22.45 -15.26 -4.11
N ARG A 212 -23.04 -15.00 -2.94
CA ARG A 212 -23.07 -13.67 -2.31
C ARG A 212 -21.82 -13.51 -1.46
N LEU A 213 -21.00 -12.51 -1.78
CA LEU A 213 -19.76 -12.21 -1.06
C LEU A 213 -19.97 -10.97 -0.19
N TYR A 214 -19.85 -11.14 1.11
CA TYR A 214 -19.88 -10.03 2.07
C TYR A 214 -18.45 -9.71 2.47
N ILE A 215 -18.04 -8.46 2.34
CA ILE A 215 -16.66 -8.03 2.59
C ILE A 215 -16.63 -7.22 3.89
N SER A 216 -15.72 -7.58 4.78
CA SER A 216 -15.51 -6.88 6.05
C SER A 216 -14.23 -6.06 5.98
N LEU A 217 -14.26 -4.87 6.56
CA LEU A 217 -13.05 -4.07 6.75
C LEU A 217 -12.12 -4.74 7.78
N PRO A 218 -10.79 -4.69 7.59
CA PRO A 218 -9.86 -5.24 8.57
C PRO A 218 -9.90 -4.45 9.87
N LYS A 219 -9.58 -5.13 10.98
CA LYS A 219 -9.42 -4.49 12.28
C LYS A 219 -8.06 -3.81 12.33
N ALA A 220 -7.99 -2.56 12.80
CA ALA A 220 -6.70 -1.92 13.02
C ALA A 220 -5.91 -2.67 14.11
N SER A 221 -4.60 -2.46 14.17
CA SER A 221 -3.81 -2.99 15.29
C SER A 221 -4.17 -2.19 16.55
N ASP A 222 -4.43 -2.89 17.67
CA ASP A 222 -4.69 -2.26 18.96
C ASP A 222 -3.41 -1.70 19.62
N ASP A 223 -2.24 -1.98 19.02
CA ASP A 223 -0.96 -1.47 19.49
C ASP A 223 -0.83 0.04 19.21
N LYS A 224 -1.18 0.85 20.22
CA LYS A 224 -0.76 2.25 20.37
C LYS A 224 0.75 2.41 20.63
N GLU A 225 1.51 1.34 20.57
CA GLU A 225 2.97 1.40 20.51
C GLU A 225 3.33 1.92 19.12
N VAL A 226 3.41 3.26 18.99
CA VAL A 226 4.22 3.90 17.96
C VAL A 226 5.51 3.09 17.91
N LYS A 227 5.72 2.29 16.84
CA LYS A 227 7.03 1.68 16.60
C LYS A 227 8.00 2.84 16.66
N LYS A 228 8.72 2.92 17.77
CA LYS A 228 9.72 3.95 18.03
C LYS A 228 10.83 3.62 17.05
N CYS A 229 10.68 4.10 15.81
CA CYS A 229 11.73 4.08 14.83
C CYS A 229 12.90 4.76 15.54
N ARG A 230 13.91 3.97 15.94
CA ARG A 230 15.18 4.51 16.38
C ARG A 230 15.81 5.13 15.14
N THR A 231 15.37 6.33 14.80
CA THR A 231 16.06 7.21 13.88
C THR A 231 17.31 7.68 14.59
N SER A 232 18.36 6.87 14.53
CA SER A 232 19.72 7.37 14.70
C SER A 232 20.09 8.15 13.45
N TYR A 233 19.46 9.31 13.25
CA TYR A 233 20.05 10.32 12.39
C TYR A 233 21.15 10.97 13.23
N THR A 234 22.41 10.61 12.93
CA THR A 234 23.53 11.47 13.27
C THR A 234 23.30 12.78 12.54
N TYR A 235 23.06 13.85 13.30
CA TYR A 235 23.05 15.20 12.78
C TYR A 235 24.39 15.44 12.08
N PHE A 236 24.39 15.47 10.75
CA PHE A 236 25.47 16.12 10.02
C PHE A 236 25.24 17.62 10.18
N SER A 237 25.81 18.19 11.24
CA SER A 237 26.05 19.61 11.33
C SER A 237 26.96 20.00 10.17
N TYR A 238 26.44 20.78 9.22
CA TYR A 238 27.30 21.51 8.30
C TYR A 238 28.19 22.42 9.12
N THR A 239 29.47 22.05 9.24
CA THR A 239 30.52 22.99 9.66
C THR A 239 30.75 23.95 8.52
N GLY A 240 30.03 25.06 8.54
CA GLY A 240 30.35 26.26 7.79
C GLY A 240 30.23 27.43 8.76
N SER A 241 31.37 27.96 9.20
CA SER A 241 31.45 29.24 9.92
C SER A 241 30.59 30.28 9.22
N VAL A 242 29.68 30.94 9.96
CA VAL A 242 29.75 32.37 10.35
C VAL A 242 28.50 32.73 11.17
N ALA A 243 28.72 33.40 12.30
CA ALA A 243 27.80 34.23 13.10
C ALA A 243 26.65 33.59 13.92
N LYS A 244 27.02 33.23 15.16
CA LYS A 244 26.44 33.73 16.44
C LYS A 244 25.15 34.57 16.33
N LEU A 245 24.02 34.07 16.86
CA LEU A 245 23.18 34.74 17.88
C LEU A 245 21.95 33.90 18.28
N GLU A 246 21.80 33.79 19.61
CA GLU A 246 20.58 33.58 20.41
C GLU A 246 19.91 32.19 20.49
N LYS A 247 20.30 31.50 21.57
CA LYS A 247 19.53 30.52 22.32
C LYS A 247 18.18 31.13 22.73
N HIS A 248 17.05 30.48 22.45
CA HIS A 248 15.93 30.34 23.39
C HIS A 248 14.88 29.32 22.90
N LEU A 249 14.48 28.43 23.82
CA LEU A 249 13.21 27.68 23.89
C LEU A 249 13.01 26.48 22.96
N ILE A 250 13.59 25.35 23.36
CA ILE A 250 12.95 24.03 23.19
C ILE A 250 12.62 23.53 24.60
N SER A 251 11.35 23.64 24.98
CA SER A 251 10.75 22.75 25.97
C SER A 251 9.22 22.81 25.84
N PHE A 252 8.59 21.68 26.16
CA PHE A 252 7.16 21.46 26.39
C PHE A 252 6.29 20.94 25.23
N PHE A 253 6.06 19.62 25.33
CA PHE A 253 4.76 18.97 25.45
C PHE A 253 4.02 18.46 24.19
N ILE A 254 4.12 17.13 24.07
CA ILE A 254 2.99 16.23 23.74
C ILE A 254 1.86 16.52 24.73
N ILE A 255 0.60 16.72 24.26
CA ILE A 255 -0.66 16.11 24.76
C ILE A 255 -1.90 16.81 24.13
N SER A 256 -2.87 15.97 23.73
CA SER A 256 -4.32 16.20 23.51
C SER A 256 -4.77 16.99 22.26
N VAL A 257 -5.54 16.39 21.33
CA VAL A 257 -6.96 15.94 21.40
C VAL A 257 -7.95 17.11 21.30
N LEU A 258 -8.80 17.04 20.26
CA LEU A 258 -10.09 17.73 20.03
C LEU A 258 -10.06 19.28 19.98
N VAL A 259 -10.33 19.85 18.80
CA VAL A 259 -11.65 20.34 18.34
C VAL A 259 -11.68 20.24 16.81
#